data_AF-A0AA37WTR6-F1
#
_entry.id   AF-A0AA37WTR6-F1
#
_cell.length_a   1.000
_cell.length_b   1.000
_cell.length_c   1.000
_cell.angle_alpha   90.00
_cell.angle_beta   90.00
_cell.angle_gamma   90.00
#
_symmetry.space_group_name_H-M   'P 1'
#
loop_
_entity.id
_entity.type
_entity.pdbx_description
1 polymer ?
#
loop_
_entity_poly.entity_id
_entity_poly.type
_entity_poly.pdbx_seq_one_letter_code
_entity_poly.pdbx_strand_id
1 'polypeptide(L)'
;MVDRLVRIAALLVPLLAVQPVLAKEATTKAPATSEAPAASPAAPAAKQPSPGQTAARDRQKKCGAEWRGLTDAQKTAQGPKWPQFWSKCNKRLKGNDKA
;
A
#
# COMPACT_ATOMS: atom_id res chain seq x y z
N MET A 1 2.97 -21.25 -20.55
CA MET A 1 3.88 -20.55 -19.61
C MET A 1 5.23 -20.17 -20.24
N VAL A 2 5.33 -20.04 -21.56
CA VAL A 2 6.58 -19.65 -22.25
C VAL A 2 6.41 -18.34 -23.06
N ASP A 3 5.17 -17.97 -23.39
CA ASP A 3 4.84 -16.81 -24.23
C ASP A 3 5.03 -15.43 -23.56
N ARG A 4 5.05 -15.38 -22.22
CA ARG A 4 5.23 -14.11 -21.48
C ARG A 4 6.70 -13.69 -21.30
N LEU A 5 7.65 -14.59 -21.54
CA LEU A 5 9.08 -14.31 -21.34
C LEU A 5 9.74 -13.67 -22.58
N VAL A 6 9.21 -13.88 -23.78
CA VAL A 6 9.80 -13.32 -25.02
C VAL A 6 9.46 -11.83 -25.22
N ARG A 7 8.37 -11.33 -24.62
CA ARG A 7 7.97 -9.91 -24.75
C ARG A 7 8.69 -8.94 -23.81
N ILE A 8 9.55 -9.41 -22.91
CA ILE A 8 10.27 -8.56 -21.94
C ILE A 8 11.71 -8.27 -22.41
N ALA A 9 12.22 -8.96 -23.43
CA ALA A 9 13.62 -8.86 -23.85
C ALA A 9 13.96 -7.73 -24.84
N ALA A 10 13.03 -6.84 -25.20
CA ALA A 10 13.25 -5.84 -26.26
C ALA A 10 13.19 -4.36 -25.81
N LEU A 11 13.19 -4.06 -24.51
CA LEU A 11 13.12 -2.68 -24.00
C LEU A 11 14.27 -2.27 -23.08
N LEU A 12 15.42 -2.94 -23.17
CA LEU A 12 16.64 -2.54 -22.47
C LEU A 12 17.69 -2.10 -23.49
N VAL A 13 18.26 -0.92 -23.23
CA VAL A 13 19.41 -0.23 -23.86
C VAL A 13 19.02 0.77 -24.98
N PRO A 14 19.35 2.09 -24.88
CA PRO A 14 19.99 2.85 -23.80
C PRO A 14 19.32 4.23 -23.50
N LEU A 15 18.99 4.50 -22.23
CA LEU A 15 18.88 5.88 -21.72
C LEU A 15 20.04 6.14 -20.75
N LEU A 16 21.27 5.89 -21.23
CA LEU A 16 22.53 6.24 -20.60
C LEU A 16 23.04 7.55 -21.23
N ALA A 17 22.45 8.68 -20.85
CA ALA A 17 23.07 9.99 -21.02
C ALA A 17 22.30 10.99 -20.15
N VAL A 18 23.02 11.93 -19.52
CA VAL A 18 22.52 12.96 -18.60
C VAL A 18 22.53 12.54 -17.13
N GLN A 19 23.74 12.30 -16.63
CA GLN A 19 24.12 12.77 -15.30
C GLN A 19 25.03 13.99 -15.50
N PRO A 20 24.72 15.13 -14.87
CA PRO A 20 25.75 15.95 -14.28
C PRO A 20 25.54 15.92 -12.76
N VAL A 21 26.43 15.23 -12.07
CA VAL A 21 27.57 15.86 -11.37
C VAL A 21 27.07 16.65 -10.16
N LEU A 22 27.04 15.89 -9.06
CA LEU A 22 27.22 16.38 -7.71
C LEU A 22 28.68 16.87 -7.62
N ALA A 23 28.93 18.14 -7.94
CA ALA A 23 30.19 18.82 -7.66
C ALA A 23 29.92 20.11 -6.89
N LYS A 24 30.02 19.93 -5.57
CA LYS A 24 30.40 20.88 -4.54
C LYS A 24 31.42 21.92 -5.00
N GLU A 25 31.00 23.19 -5.09
CA GLU A 25 31.79 24.41 -4.82
C GLU A 25 30.78 25.48 -4.37
N ALA A 26 30.80 25.88 -3.10
CA ALA A 26 31.55 27.03 -2.59
C ALA A 26 30.66 28.28 -2.47
N THR A 27 30.81 28.91 -1.32
CA THR A 27 30.04 30.03 -0.79
C THR A 27 30.01 31.24 -1.72
N THR A 28 28.87 31.94 -1.80
CA THR A 28 28.82 33.40 -1.99
C THR A 28 27.56 33.93 -1.32
N LYS A 29 27.75 35.07 -0.67
CA LYS A 29 26.97 35.68 0.40
C LYS A 29 25.97 36.70 -0.19
N ALA A 30 24.74 36.68 0.35
CA ALA A 30 23.76 37.79 0.48
C ALA A 30 23.01 38.31 -0.78
N PRO A 31 21.87 39.03 -0.60
CA PRO A 31 20.73 38.78 0.31
C PRO A 31 19.35 38.94 -0.40
N ALA A 32 18.29 38.67 0.36
CA ALA A 32 16.91 39.14 0.16
C ALA A 32 16.13 38.63 -1.07
N THR A 33 15.18 37.73 -0.81
CA THR A 33 13.75 38.08 -0.80
C THR A 33 12.99 36.93 -0.13
N SER A 34 12.25 37.26 0.93
CA SER A 34 11.23 36.39 1.49
C SER A 34 10.11 36.23 0.46
N GLU A 35 10.21 35.23 -0.40
CA GLU A 35 9.04 34.69 -1.08
C GLU A 35 8.50 33.54 -0.23
N ALA A 36 7.35 33.81 0.38
CA ALA A 36 6.56 32.84 1.11
C ALA A 36 6.41 31.57 0.25
N PRO A 37 6.67 30.36 0.79
CA PRO A 37 6.30 29.14 0.10
C PRO A 37 4.79 29.18 -0.16
N ALA A 38 4.45 29.28 -1.44
CA ALA A 38 3.10 29.10 -1.93
C ALA A 38 2.49 27.88 -1.23
N ALA A 39 1.31 28.10 -0.65
CA ALA A 39 0.56 27.10 0.08
C ALA A 39 0.48 25.82 -0.75
N SER A 40 1.19 24.78 -0.29
CA SER A 40 0.90 23.42 -0.71
C SER A 40 -0.59 23.17 -0.44
N PRO A 41 -1.35 22.57 -1.38
CA PRO A 41 -2.72 22.19 -1.09
C PRO A 41 -2.66 21.27 0.14
N ALA A 42 -3.24 21.74 1.24
CA ALA A 42 -3.26 21.04 2.50
C ALA A 42 -3.74 19.61 2.22
N ALA A 43 -2.87 18.63 2.45
CA ALA A 43 -3.27 17.23 2.45
C ALA A 43 -4.52 17.12 3.34
N PRO A 44 -5.60 16.47 2.86
CA PRO A 44 -6.83 16.41 3.64
C PRO A 44 -6.48 15.85 5.01
N ALA A 45 -6.69 16.67 6.05
CA ALA A 45 -6.44 16.30 7.44
C ALA A 45 -7.03 14.91 7.66
N ALA A 46 -6.19 13.96 8.08
CA ALA A 46 -6.58 12.57 8.24
C ALA A 46 -7.75 12.50 9.24
N LYS A 47 -8.97 12.43 8.70
CA LYS A 47 -10.19 12.32 9.50
C LYS A 47 -10.10 11.04 10.32
N GLN A 48 -10.33 11.16 11.63
CA GLN A 48 -10.39 10.02 12.51
C GLN A 48 -11.38 8.99 11.92
N PRO A 49 -10.99 7.70 11.85
CA PRO A 49 -11.85 6.68 11.28
C PRO A 49 -13.17 6.64 12.03
N SER A 50 -14.27 6.58 11.29
CA SER A 50 -15.59 6.43 11.90
C SER A 50 -15.68 5.09 12.64
N PRO A 51 -16.59 4.93 13.62
CA PRO A 51 -16.74 3.67 14.34
C PRO A 51 -16.92 2.45 13.43
N GLY A 52 -17.65 2.62 12.32
CA GLY A 52 -17.82 1.58 11.30
C GLY A 52 -16.54 1.23 10.54
N GLN A 53 -15.66 2.21 10.28
CA GLN A 53 -14.35 1.97 9.68
C GLN A 53 -13.41 1.24 10.65
N THR A 54 -13.40 1.63 11.92
CA THR A 54 -12.62 0.94 12.96
C THR A 54 -13.05 -0.51 13.08
N ALA A 55 -14.35 -0.78 13.19
CA ALA A 55 -14.89 -2.14 13.23
C ALA A 55 -14.57 -2.97 11.96
N ALA A 56 -14.49 -2.34 10.78
CA ALA A 56 -14.05 -3.03 9.56
C ALA A 56 -12.55 -3.38 9.58
N ARG A 57 -11.71 -2.48 10.10
CA ARG A 57 -10.28 -2.70 10.27
C ARG A 57 -9.99 -3.79 11.29
N ASP A 58 -10.71 -3.81 12.40
CA ASP A 58 -10.55 -4.84 13.43
C ASP A 58 -10.91 -6.23 12.90
N ARG A 59 -11.98 -6.33 12.10
CA ARG A 59 -12.32 -7.56 11.38
C ARG A 59 -11.20 -7.99 10.43
N GLN A 60 -10.63 -7.07 9.64
CA GLN A 60 -9.50 -7.36 8.74
C GLN A 60 -8.29 -7.91 9.51
N LYS A 61 -7.97 -7.30 10.65
CA LYS A 61 -6.87 -7.76 11.49
C LYS A 61 -7.14 -9.15 12.06
N LYS A 62 -8.32 -9.39 12.64
CA LYS A 62 -8.70 -10.70 13.18
C LYS A 62 -8.69 -11.80 12.13
N CYS A 63 -9.45 -11.62 11.04
CA CYS A 63 -9.51 -12.61 9.97
C CYS A 63 -8.15 -12.80 9.30
N GLY A 64 -7.35 -11.74 9.18
CA GLY A 64 -6.01 -11.81 8.57
C GLY A 64 -5.02 -12.60 9.41
N ALA A 65 -5.09 -12.45 10.74
CA ALA A 65 -4.30 -13.24 11.67
C ALA A 65 -4.70 -14.72 11.62
N GLU A 66 -6.00 -15.02 11.65
CA GLU A 66 -6.50 -16.40 11.54
C GLU A 66 -6.03 -17.04 10.23
N TRP A 67 -6.23 -16.39 9.09
CA TRP A 67 -5.85 -16.93 7.79
C TRP A 67 -4.35 -17.20 7.65
N ARG A 68 -3.51 -16.31 8.19
CA ARG A 68 -2.05 -16.51 8.18
C ARG A 68 -1.62 -17.65 9.10
N GLY A 69 -2.37 -17.91 10.18
CA GLY A 69 -2.14 -19.03 11.08
C GLY A 69 -2.66 -20.38 10.58
N LEU A 70 -3.52 -20.39 9.56
CA LEU A 70 -4.02 -21.64 8.97
C LEU A 70 -2.95 -22.36 8.17
N THR A 71 -2.95 -23.70 8.23
CA THR A 71 -2.16 -24.55 7.33
C THR A 71 -2.74 -24.53 5.92
N ASP A 72 -1.98 -24.98 4.91
CA ASP A 72 -2.47 -24.99 3.53
C ASP A 72 -3.67 -25.93 3.32
N ALA A 73 -3.72 -27.04 4.08
CA ALA A 73 -4.88 -27.92 4.12
C ALA A 73 -6.12 -27.18 4.66
N GLN A 74 -5.95 -26.42 5.75
CA GLN A 74 -7.03 -25.64 6.35
C GLN A 74 -7.48 -24.48 5.45
N LYS A 75 -6.53 -23.80 4.78
CA LYS A 75 -6.85 -22.75 3.78
C LYS A 75 -7.65 -23.32 2.62
N THR A 76 -7.28 -24.51 2.14
CA THR A 76 -8.01 -25.20 1.07
C THR A 76 -9.45 -25.52 1.48
N ALA A 77 -9.68 -25.93 2.74
CA ALA A 77 -11.02 -26.21 3.27
C ALA A 77 -11.86 -24.94 3.54
N GLN A 78 -11.24 -23.88 4.06
CA GLN A 78 -11.93 -22.66 4.51
C GLN A 78 -12.09 -21.60 3.40
N GLY A 79 -11.50 -21.85 2.23
CA GLY A 79 -11.60 -21.03 1.03
C GLY A 79 -10.22 -20.61 0.54
N PRO A 80 -9.58 -21.34 -0.40
CA PRO A 80 -8.13 -21.30 -0.71
C PRO A 80 -7.57 -19.92 -1.07
N LYS A 81 -8.45 -18.97 -1.39
CA LYS A 81 -8.08 -17.58 -1.66
C LYS A 81 -8.58 -16.68 -0.53
N TRP A 82 -7.72 -15.76 -0.11
CA TRP A 82 -8.00 -14.75 0.91
C TRP A 82 -9.39 -14.08 0.80
N PRO A 83 -9.89 -13.65 -0.38
CA PRO A 83 -11.22 -13.03 -0.48
C PRO A 83 -12.39 -13.95 -0.11
N GLN A 84 -12.27 -15.27 -0.34
CA GLN A 84 -13.28 -16.25 0.05
C GLN A 84 -13.32 -16.41 1.56
N PHE A 85 -12.17 -16.61 2.19
CA PHE A 85 -12.08 -16.68 3.64
C PHE A 85 -12.54 -15.40 4.32
N TRP A 86 -12.08 -14.24 3.83
CA TRP A 86 -12.50 -12.92 4.32
C TRP A 86 -14.02 -12.79 4.33
N SER A 87 -14.68 -13.18 3.23
CA SER A 87 -16.15 -13.11 3.13
C SER A 87 -16.84 -14.00 4.15
N LYS A 88 -16.33 -15.22 4.39
CA LYS A 88 -16.85 -16.15 5.41
C LYS A 88 -16.60 -15.65 6.84
N CYS A 89 -15.38 -15.25 7.15
CA CYS A 89 -15.00 -14.72 8.46
C CYS A 89 -15.77 -13.44 8.80
N ASN A 90 -15.93 -12.54 7.83
CA ASN A 90 -16.69 -11.32 8.01
C ASN A 90 -18.19 -11.59 8.28
N LYS A 91 -18.79 -12.58 7.60
CA LYS A 91 -20.17 -13.02 7.92
C LYS A 91 -20.27 -13.58 9.35
N ARG A 92 -19.31 -14.42 9.77
CA ARG A 92 -19.25 -14.96 11.14
C ARG A 92 -19.19 -13.85 12.19
N LEU A 93 -18.31 -12.86 11.98
CA LEU A 93 -18.13 -11.75 12.91
C LEU A 93 -19.36 -10.83 12.94
N LYS A 94 -19.91 -10.44 11.79
CA LYS A 94 -21.14 -9.62 11.74
C LYS A 94 -22.39 -10.34 12.28
N GLY A 95 -22.42 -11.67 12.23
CA GLY A 95 -23.48 -12.49 12.81
C GLY A 95 -23.36 -12.61 14.33
N ASN A 96 -22.13 -12.76 14.84
CA ASN A 96 -21.86 -12.85 16.28
C ASN A 96 -21.95 -11.50 17.02
N ASP A 97 -21.70 -10.37 16.35
CA ASP A 97 -21.88 -9.02 16.93
C ASP A 97 -23.36 -8.62 17.13
N LYS A 98 -24.31 -9.46 16.69
CA LYS A 98 -25.76 -9.21 16.86
C LYS A 98 -26.41 -10.06 17.97
N ALA A 99 -25.63 -10.77 18.77
CA ALA A 99 -26.11 -11.60 19.89
C ALA A 99 -25.91 -10.89 21.23
#